data_AF-A0A0M1LTF1-F1
#
_entry.id   AF-A0A0M1LTF1-F1
#
_cell.length_a   1.000
_cell.length_b   1.000
_cell.length_c   1.000
_cell.angle_alpha   90.00
_cell.angle_beta   90.00
_cell.angle_gamma   90.00
#
_symmetry.space_group_name_H-M   'P 1'
#
loop_
_entity.id
_entity.type
_entity.pdbx_description
1 polymer ?
#
loop_
_entity_poly.entity_id
_entity_poly.type
_entity_poly.pdbx_seq_one_letter_code
_entity_poly.pdbx_strand_id
1 'polypeptide(L)'
;MEFKDYYATLGVEPSAGDAEIKTAYRRLARKYHPDVSKEAGAEEKFKAINEAYEALRDPAKRKAYDQLKAQGFRPGDEFQAPPNYGGGQGFDFEEVFGNGGAGGGFSDFFESLFAGQRGGRQRGPGAGPGAGAGPQARGDTRAKLAVPLEAVHSGDSVRITINGKQLDVRVPKGVQPGQVIRLSGQGNGGGNLLLEIEYAAHPHFEVDGRNILYTLQVMPWQAALGTTISVPTLGGSVELKVPADSDAGRKLRLRGRGLPGTTPGDQIVELEILAPAPTDDAQKKAYRNLAKAFGETVS
;
A
#
# COMPACT_ATOMS: atom_id res chain seq x y z
N MET A 1 -11.25 -6.96 -23.19
CA MET A 1 -10.88 -6.11 -22.03
C MET A 1 -9.69 -5.27 -22.45
N GLU A 2 -9.52 -4.06 -21.90
CA GLU A 2 -8.43 -3.18 -22.31
C GLU A 2 -7.16 -3.41 -21.48
N PHE A 3 -6.02 -3.55 -22.15
CA PHE A 3 -4.72 -3.58 -21.49
C PHE A 3 -4.42 -2.22 -20.83
N LYS A 4 -4.11 -2.22 -19.53
CA LYS A 4 -3.78 -1.01 -18.77
C LYS A 4 -2.28 -0.80 -18.64
N ASP A 5 -1.85 0.46 -18.77
CA ASP A 5 -0.46 0.84 -18.49
C ASP A 5 -0.27 1.28 -17.04
N TYR A 6 0.20 0.38 -16.19
CA TYR A 6 0.40 0.63 -14.77
C TYR A 6 1.54 1.62 -14.51
N TYR A 7 2.57 1.65 -15.35
CA TYR A 7 3.66 2.63 -15.23
C TYR A 7 3.15 4.03 -15.57
N ALA A 8 2.39 4.16 -16.67
CA ALA A 8 1.76 5.43 -17.03
C ALA A 8 0.71 5.88 -15.99
N THR A 9 -0.03 4.95 -15.39
CA THR A 9 -1.01 5.23 -14.33
C THR A 9 -0.35 5.83 -13.08
N LEU A 10 0.85 5.35 -12.72
CA LEU A 10 1.65 5.96 -11.64
C LEU A 10 2.49 7.16 -12.11
N GLY A 11 2.57 7.41 -13.42
CA GLY A 11 3.39 8.47 -14.01
C GLY A 11 4.88 8.24 -13.81
N VAL A 12 5.34 6.99 -13.95
CA VAL A 12 6.75 6.57 -13.85
C VAL A 12 7.18 5.84 -15.12
N GLU A 13 8.48 5.78 -15.38
CA GLU A 13 9.03 5.02 -16.51
C GLU A 13 8.98 3.50 -16.25
N PRO A 14 8.93 2.64 -17.29
CA PRO A 14 9.00 1.17 -17.12
C PRO A 14 10.25 0.69 -16.38
N SER A 15 11.35 1.44 -16.47
CA SER A 15 12.60 1.20 -15.77
C SER A 15 12.62 1.68 -14.31
N ALA A 16 11.52 2.26 -13.81
CA ALA A 16 11.47 2.83 -12.47
C ALA A 16 11.78 1.80 -11.37
N GLY A 17 12.62 2.18 -10.42
CA GLY A 17 12.92 1.33 -9.26
C GLY A 17 11.77 1.28 -8.26
N ASP A 18 11.80 0.33 -7.33
CA ASP A 18 10.73 0.13 -6.33
C ASP A 18 10.48 1.40 -5.48
N ALA A 19 11.55 2.13 -5.13
CA ALA A 19 11.46 3.38 -4.38
C ALA A 19 10.73 4.48 -5.15
N GLU A 20 10.93 4.55 -6.47
CA GLU A 20 10.28 5.53 -7.35
C GLU A 20 8.80 5.20 -7.52
N ILE A 21 8.47 3.93 -7.76
CA ILE A 21 7.09 3.41 -7.83
C ILE A 21 6.34 3.71 -6.53
N LYS A 22 6.97 3.43 -5.38
CA LYS A 22 6.40 3.70 -4.05
C LYS A 22 6.20 5.20 -3.80
N THR A 23 7.13 6.04 -4.26
CA THR A 23 7.04 7.50 -4.10
C THR A 23 5.93 8.09 -4.97
N ALA A 24 5.84 7.64 -6.22
CA ALA A 24 4.79 8.05 -7.15
C ALA A 24 3.40 7.66 -6.65
N TYR A 25 3.26 6.42 -6.15
CA TYR A 25 2.04 5.97 -5.48
C TYR A 25 1.66 6.88 -4.32
N ARG A 26 2.58 7.18 -3.38
CA ARG A 26 2.28 8.04 -2.23
C ARG A 26 1.79 9.43 -2.64
N ARG A 27 2.44 10.04 -3.62
CA ARG A 27 2.06 11.36 -4.16
C ARG A 27 0.65 11.34 -4.74
N LEU A 28 0.33 10.33 -5.54
CA LEU A 28 -0.97 10.21 -6.21
C LEU A 28 -2.08 9.78 -5.26
N ALA A 29 -1.81 8.87 -4.32
CA ALA A 29 -2.76 8.42 -3.30
C ALA A 29 -3.20 9.58 -2.41
N ARG A 30 -2.28 10.46 -1.99
CA ARG A 30 -2.63 11.67 -1.21
C ARG A 30 -3.45 12.68 -2.03
N LYS A 31 -3.16 12.82 -3.33
CA LYS A 31 -3.87 13.73 -4.23
C LYS A 31 -5.31 13.28 -4.53
N TYR A 32 -5.52 11.97 -4.68
CA TYR A 32 -6.78 11.38 -5.12
C TYR A 32 -7.56 10.68 -4.00
N HIS A 33 -7.14 10.79 -2.75
CA HIS A 33 -7.82 10.16 -1.62
C HIS A 33 -9.30 10.61 -1.53
N PRO A 34 -10.26 9.70 -1.32
CA PRO A 34 -11.69 10.03 -1.29
C PRO A 34 -12.06 11.07 -0.22
N ASP A 35 -11.35 11.07 0.91
CA ASP A 35 -11.62 12.01 2.01
C ASP A 35 -10.99 13.41 1.82
N VAL A 36 -10.11 13.58 0.83
CA VAL A 36 -9.32 14.82 0.66
C VAL A 36 -9.57 15.47 -0.70
N SER A 37 -9.75 14.66 -1.75
CA SER A 37 -9.86 15.13 -3.12
C SER A 37 -11.31 15.52 -3.47
N LYS A 38 -11.47 16.69 -4.08
CA LYS A 38 -12.75 17.15 -4.68
C LYS A 38 -12.72 17.11 -6.21
N GLU A 39 -11.67 16.55 -6.81
CA GLU A 39 -11.55 16.44 -8.27
C GLU A 39 -12.60 15.46 -8.82
N ALA A 40 -13.21 15.79 -9.95
CA ALA A 40 -14.09 14.86 -10.66
C ALA A 40 -13.31 13.60 -11.07
N GLY A 41 -13.88 12.42 -10.79
CA GLY A 41 -13.24 11.13 -11.07
C GLY A 41 -12.06 10.79 -10.14
N ALA A 42 -11.91 11.47 -9.00
CA ALA A 42 -10.84 11.16 -8.03
C ALA A 42 -10.92 9.71 -7.52
N GLU A 43 -12.11 9.19 -7.28
CA GLU A 43 -12.31 7.81 -6.83
C GLU A 43 -11.85 6.78 -7.88
N GLU A 44 -12.19 6.98 -9.16
CA GLU A 44 -11.77 6.10 -10.25
C GLU A 44 -10.25 6.13 -10.45
N LYS A 45 -9.65 7.32 -10.39
CA LYS A 45 -8.19 7.48 -10.42
C LYS A 45 -7.55 6.79 -9.24
N PHE A 46 -8.09 6.96 -8.04
CA PHE A 46 -7.58 6.32 -6.82
C PHE A 46 -7.62 4.79 -6.94
N LYS A 47 -8.71 4.22 -7.47
CA LYS A 47 -8.81 2.78 -7.78
C LYS A 47 -7.73 2.33 -8.76
N ALA A 48 -7.55 3.06 -9.87
CA ALA A 48 -6.52 2.75 -10.87
C ALA A 48 -5.08 2.85 -10.30
N ILE A 49 -4.82 3.84 -9.45
CA ILE A 49 -3.54 4.03 -8.76
C ILE A 49 -3.24 2.87 -7.81
N ASN A 50 -4.24 2.43 -7.03
CA ASN A 50 -4.10 1.27 -6.17
C ASN A 50 -3.86 -0.01 -6.97
N GLU A 51 -4.62 -0.24 -8.05
CA GLU A 51 -4.43 -1.37 -8.97
C GLU A 51 -2.99 -1.41 -9.55
N ALA A 52 -2.51 -0.27 -10.03
CA ALA A 52 -1.16 -0.15 -10.58
C ALA A 52 -0.06 -0.41 -9.54
N TYR A 53 -0.21 0.13 -8.34
CA TYR A 53 0.77 -0.10 -7.28
C TYR A 53 0.78 -1.56 -6.80
N GLU A 54 -0.38 -2.21 -6.70
CA GLU A 54 -0.49 -3.63 -6.36
C GLU A 54 0.21 -4.53 -7.39
N ALA A 55 0.08 -4.20 -8.68
CA ALA A 55 0.75 -4.94 -9.75
C ALA A 55 2.28 -4.73 -9.76
N LEU A 56 2.73 -3.50 -9.48
CA LEU A 56 4.14 -3.11 -9.65
C LEU A 56 5.00 -3.27 -8.39
N ARG A 57 4.42 -3.27 -7.19
CA ARG A 57 5.19 -3.41 -5.93
C ARG A 57 5.68 -4.83 -5.66
N ASP A 58 5.01 -5.83 -6.24
CA ASP A 58 5.37 -7.23 -6.07
C ASP A 58 6.27 -7.67 -7.24
N PRO A 59 7.50 -8.14 -6.97
CA PRO A 59 8.44 -8.50 -8.04
C PRO A 59 7.93 -9.57 -9.00
N ALA A 60 7.11 -10.53 -8.53
CA ALA A 60 6.57 -11.58 -9.37
C ALA A 60 5.43 -11.07 -10.25
N LYS A 61 4.52 -10.26 -9.70
CA LYS A 61 3.44 -9.62 -10.49
C LYS A 61 3.99 -8.63 -11.51
N ARG A 62 4.97 -7.83 -11.11
CA ARG A 62 5.67 -6.89 -11.99
C ARG A 62 6.32 -7.62 -13.16
N LYS A 63 7.01 -8.73 -12.88
CA LYS A 63 7.62 -9.55 -13.94
C LYS A 63 6.58 -10.15 -14.90
N ALA A 64 5.45 -10.66 -14.40
CA ALA A 64 4.38 -11.20 -15.24
C ALA A 64 3.73 -10.12 -16.12
N TYR A 65 3.56 -8.91 -15.56
CA TYR A 65 3.08 -7.75 -16.29
C TYR A 65 4.07 -7.26 -17.36
N ASP A 66 5.36 -7.20 -17.02
CA ASP A 66 6.43 -6.81 -17.94
C ASP A 66 6.58 -7.82 -19.10
N GLN A 67 6.36 -9.11 -18.84
CA GLN A 67 6.31 -10.14 -19.89
C GLN A 67 5.19 -9.90 -20.90
N LEU A 68 4.02 -9.42 -20.47
CA LEU A 68 2.95 -9.04 -21.39
C LEU A 68 3.31 -7.81 -22.22
N LYS A 69 3.86 -6.75 -21.61
CA LYS A 69 4.33 -5.59 -22.39
C LYS A 69 5.39 -6.00 -23.41
N ALA A 70 6.28 -6.93 -23.05
CA ALA A 70 7.29 -7.47 -23.96
C ALA A 70 6.72 -8.29 -25.13
N GLN A 71 5.51 -8.85 -24.99
CA GLN A 71 4.78 -9.51 -26.07
C GLN A 71 4.08 -8.53 -27.03
N GLY A 72 4.18 -7.22 -26.78
CA GLY A 72 3.74 -6.18 -27.69
C GLY A 72 2.37 -5.57 -27.38
N PHE A 73 1.74 -5.92 -26.26
CA PHE A 73 0.49 -5.30 -25.81
C PHE A 73 0.70 -3.82 -25.47
N ARG A 74 -0.13 -2.96 -26.05
CA ARG A 74 -0.16 -1.51 -25.86
C ARG A 74 -1.38 -1.09 -25.03
N PRO A 75 -1.32 0.08 -24.37
CA PRO A 75 -2.48 0.60 -23.65
C PRO A 75 -3.71 0.71 -24.57
N GLY A 76 -4.83 0.14 -24.15
CA GLY A 76 -6.08 0.12 -24.92
C GLY A 76 -6.22 -1.03 -25.93
N ASP A 77 -5.20 -1.89 -26.07
CA ASP A 77 -5.32 -3.10 -26.90
C ASP A 77 -6.36 -4.06 -26.29
N GLU A 78 -7.09 -4.74 -27.17
CA GLU A 78 -8.02 -5.78 -26.76
C GLU A 78 -7.22 -7.00 -26.26
N PHE A 79 -7.17 -7.13 -24.94
CA PHE A 79 -6.52 -8.24 -24.27
C PHE A 79 -7.44 -9.45 -24.25
N GLN A 80 -6.95 -10.55 -24.85
CA GLN A 80 -7.55 -11.87 -24.75
C GLN A 80 -6.49 -12.83 -24.22
N ALA A 81 -6.70 -13.34 -23.00
CA ALA A 81 -5.75 -14.23 -22.35
C ALA A 81 -5.48 -15.46 -23.24
N PRO A 82 -4.22 -15.75 -23.61
CA PRO A 82 -3.91 -16.93 -24.42
C PRO A 82 -4.40 -18.22 -23.76
N PRO A 83 -4.90 -19.21 -24.53
CA PRO A 83 -5.17 -20.53 -23.98
C PRO A 83 -3.84 -21.13 -23.50
N ASN A 84 -3.69 -21.32 -22.18
CA ASN A 84 -2.46 -21.66 -21.43
C ASN A 84 -1.61 -20.50 -20.88
N TYR A 85 -2.09 -19.26 -20.91
CA TYR A 85 -1.50 -18.19 -20.11
C TYR A 85 -1.82 -18.45 -18.63
N GLY A 86 -0.89 -19.15 -17.96
CA GLY A 86 -1.07 -19.75 -16.63
C GLY A 86 -0.46 -21.16 -16.48
N GLY A 87 0.05 -21.76 -17.57
CA GLY A 87 0.51 -23.16 -17.61
C GLY A 87 2.02 -23.44 -17.52
N GLY A 88 2.87 -22.46 -17.19
CA GLY A 88 4.33 -22.61 -17.22
C GLY A 88 5.02 -22.17 -15.94
N GLN A 89 5.49 -23.14 -15.16
CA GLN A 89 6.35 -23.01 -13.97
C GLN A 89 5.74 -22.27 -12.76
N GLY A 90 5.11 -23.06 -11.88
CA GLY A 90 5.41 -23.01 -10.45
C GLY A 90 4.80 -21.90 -9.60
N PHE A 91 3.60 -21.41 -9.91
CA PHE A 91 2.89 -20.47 -9.04
C PHE A 91 1.44 -20.91 -8.84
N ASP A 92 1.07 -21.23 -7.60
CA ASP A 92 -0.28 -21.57 -7.19
C ASP A 92 -1.06 -20.26 -6.92
N PHE A 93 -1.64 -19.71 -7.98
CA PHE A 93 -2.26 -18.37 -7.97
C PHE A 93 -3.52 -18.28 -7.09
N GLU A 94 -4.11 -19.40 -6.71
CA GLU A 94 -5.23 -19.46 -5.76
C GLU A 94 -4.77 -19.11 -4.32
N GLU A 95 -3.48 -19.32 -3.98
CA GLU A 95 -2.89 -19.01 -2.67
C GLU A 95 -2.54 -17.51 -2.50
N VAL A 96 -2.28 -16.80 -3.61
CA VAL A 96 -1.87 -15.38 -3.59
C VAL A 96 -3.06 -14.43 -3.59
N PHE A 97 -4.19 -14.81 -4.19
CA PHE A 97 -5.32 -13.91 -4.44
C PHE A 97 -6.68 -14.41 -3.96
N GLY A 98 -6.80 -15.62 -3.42
CA GLY A 98 -8.07 -16.17 -2.92
C GLY A 98 -8.65 -15.46 -1.68
N ASN A 99 -7.93 -14.53 -1.05
CA ASN A 99 -8.21 -14.07 0.32
C ASN A 99 -7.94 -12.61 0.69
N GLY A 100 -7.53 -11.75 -0.25
CA GLY A 100 -7.22 -10.34 0.03
C GLY A 100 -8.31 -9.43 -0.50
N GLY A 101 -9.21 -8.98 0.38
CA GLY A 101 -10.43 -8.25 0.00
C GLY A 101 -10.20 -6.98 -0.82
N ALA A 102 -10.82 -6.97 -1.99
CA ALA A 102 -11.75 -5.93 -2.44
C ALA A 102 -12.67 -6.57 -3.48
N GLY A 103 -13.79 -7.15 -3.03
CA GLY A 103 -14.83 -7.57 -3.95
C GLY A 103 -15.35 -6.35 -4.72
N GLY A 104 -15.11 -6.33 -6.04
CA GLY A 104 -15.85 -5.51 -7.00
C GLY A 104 -15.27 -4.13 -7.35
N GLY A 105 -13.95 -3.93 -7.31
CA GLY A 105 -13.35 -2.62 -7.63
C GLY A 105 -12.16 -2.62 -8.58
N PHE A 106 -11.62 -3.78 -8.95
CA PHE A 106 -10.52 -3.89 -9.92
C PHE A 106 -11.08 -4.05 -11.33
N SER A 107 -10.30 -3.65 -12.33
CA SER A 107 -10.74 -3.86 -13.72
C SER A 107 -10.71 -5.33 -14.13
N ASP A 108 -11.61 -5.69 -15.04
CA ASP A 108 -11.67 -7.02 -15.65
C ASP A 108 -10.31 -7.47 -16.22
N PHE A 109 -9.47 -6.54 -16.68
CA PHE A 109 -8.10 -6.82 -17.10
C PHE A 109 -7.24 -7.36 -15.96
N PHE A 110 -7.19 -6.67 -14.81
CA PHE A 110 -6.46 -7.12 -13.63
C PHE A 110 -7.00 -8.46 -13.13
N GLU A 111 -8.32 -8.63 -13.11
CA GLU A 111 -8.94 -9.90 -12.74
C GLU A 111 -8.57 -11.01 -13.73
N SER A 112 -8.57 -10.76 -15.04
CA SER A 112 -8.18 -11.79 -16.02
C SER A 112 -6.69 -12.13 -15.97
N LEU A 113 -5.85 -11.14 -15.67
CA LEU A 113 -4.40 -11.28 -15.61
C LEU A 113 -3.95 -11.98 -14.32
N PHE A 114 -4.66 -11.77 -13.22
CA PHE A 114 -4.23 -12.18 -11.88
C PHE A 114 -5.23 -13.08 -11.13
N ALA A 115 -6.47 -13.26 -11.60
CA ALA A 115 -7.51 -14.10 -10.99
C ALA A 115 -7.84 -15.38 -11.79
N GLY A 116 -7.11 -15.64 -12.87
CA GLY A 116 -7.37 -16.74 -13.82
C GLY A 116 -6.96 -18.14 -13.34
N GLN A 117 -7.59 -18.68 -12.29
CA GLN A 117 -7.77 -20.13 -12.15
C GLN A 117 -8.99 -20.50 -11.30
N ARG A 118 -10.16 -19.91 -11.58
CA ARG A 118 -11.43 -20.37 -11.00
C ARG A 118 -12.27 -21.11 -12.04
N GLY A 119 -12.08 -22.43 -12.11
CA GLY A 119 -13.07 -23.39 -12.61
C GLY A 119 -13.31 -23.45 -14.12
N GLY A 120 -12.65 -24.41 -14.78
CA GLY A 120 -12.97 -24.84 -16.13
C GLY A 120 -12.79 -26.36 -16.28
N ARG A 121 -13.86 -27.12 -15.99
CA ARG A 121 -13.98 -28.53 -16.36
C ARG A 121 -13.92 -28.64 -17.89
N GLN A 122 -12.78 -29.03 -18.47
CA GLN A 122 -12.77 -29.60 -19.81
C GLN A 122 -13.09 -31.09 -19.69
N ARG A 123 -14.37 -31.41 -19.89
CA ARG A 123 -14.90 -32.77 -20.02
C ARG A 123 -14.37 -33.37 -21.34
N GLY A 124 -13.32 -34.19 -21.24
CA GLY A 124 -12.93 -35.11 -22.32
C GLY A 124 -13.86 -36.34 -22.32
N PRO A 125 -14.36 -36.81 -23.47
CA PRO A 125 -15.15 -38.02 -23.54
C PRO A 125 -14.22 -39.24 -23.58
N GLY A 126 -14.11 -39.96 -22.45
CA GLY A 126 -13.55 -41.31 -22.43
C GLY A 126 -12.67 -41.60 -21.21
N ALA A 127 -13.25 -42.17 -20.15
CA ALA A 127 -12.62 -43.16 -19.27
C ALA A 127 -13.59 -43.61 -18.16
N GLY A 128 -13.95 -44.91 -18.18
CA GLY A 128 -14.18 -45.83 -17.06
C GLY A 128 -15.04 -45.43 -15.84
N PRO A 129 -16.09 -46.21 -15.50
CA PRO A 129 -16.73 -46.13 -14.18
C PRO A 129 -15.87 -46.90 -13.16
N GLY A 130 -15.14 -46.18 -12.29
CA GLY A 130 -14.48 -46.81 -11.15
C GLY A 130 -13.17 -46.15 -10.72
N ALA A 131 -13.26 -45.01 -10.05
CA ALA A 131 -12.24 -44.55 -9.11
C ALA A 131 -12.89 -43.50 -8.20
N GLY A 132 -13.16 -43.90 -6.95
CA GLY A 132 -13.64 -42.97 -5.94
C GLY A 132 -12.62 -41.85 -5.74
N ALA A 133 -13.08 -40.60 -5.85
CA ALA A 133 -12.32 -39.46 -5.35
C ALA A 133 -12.13 -39.67 -3.84
N GLY A 134 -10.92 -40.02 -3.43
CA GLY A 134 -10.54 -40.00 -2.02
C GLY A 134 -10.77 -38.60 -1.45
N PRO A 135 -11.06 -38.46 -0.14
CA PRO A 135 -11.23 -37.16 0.48
C PRO A 135 -10.02 -36.27 0.17
N GLN A 136 -10.26 -35.07 -0.38
CA GLN A 136 -9.22 -34.06 -0.58
C GLN A 136 -8.39 -33.92 0.69
N ALA A 137 -7.07 -34.04 0.55
CA ALA A 137 -6.14 -33.98 1.66
C ALA A 137 -6.40 -32.68 2.46
N ARG A 138 -6.52 -32.83 3.78
CA ARG A 138 -6.63 -31.70 4.72
C ARG A 138 -5.28 -30.97 4.71
N GLY A 139 -5.15 -29.94 3.90
CA GLY A 139 -3.93 -29.17 3.74
C GLY A 139 -3.97 -27.91 4.59
N ASP A 140 -2.88 -27.62 5.28
CA ASP A 140 -2.68 -26.28 5.83
C ASP A 140 -2.56 -25.28 4.68
N THR A 141 -3.21 -24.14 4.79
CA THR A 141 -3.22 -23.06 3.80
C THR A 141 -2.43 -21.88 4.33
N ARG A 142 -1.64 -21.19 3.49
CA ARG A 142 -0.97 -19.94 3.86
C ARG A 142 -1.62 -18.76 3.15
N ALA A 143 -1.61 -17.59 3.78
CA ALA A 143 -1.99 -16.35 3.15
C ALA A 143 -1.23 -15.18 3.80
N LYS A 144 -1.05 -14.09 3.06
CA LYS A 144 -0.55 -12.83 3.64
C LYS A 144 -1.70 -12.03 4.21
N LEU A 145 -1.46 -11.37 5.34
CA LEU A 145 -2.41 -10.47 5.99
C LEU A 145 -1.79 -9.09 6.11
N ALA A 146 -2.29 -8.14 5.32
CA ALA A 146 -1.98 -6.73 5.47
C ALA A 146 -2.68 -6.15 6.70
N VAL A 147 -1.92 -5.83 7.73
CA VAL A 147 -2.41 -5.31 9.01
C VAL A 147 -2.22 -3.79 9.07
N PRO A 148 -3.28 -3.01 9.32
CA PRO A 148 -3.18 -1.58 9.59
C PRO A 148 -2.26 -1.30 10.79
N LEU A 149 -1.43 -0.25 10.71
CA LEU A 149 -0.48 0.10 11.76
C LEU A 149 -1.17 0.41 13.10
N GLU A 150 -2.39 0.95 13.05
CA GLU A 150 -3.23 1.21 14.21
C GLU A 150 -3.55 -0.10 14.94
N ALA A 151 -3.94 -1.14 14.21
CA ALA A 151 -4.22 -2.46 14.77
C ALA A 151 -2.97 -3.14 15.34
N VAL A 152 -1.80 -2.95 14.70
CA VAL A 152 -0.50 -3.39 15.26
C VAL A 152 -0.21 -2.65 16.58
N HIS A 153 -0.51 -1.36 16.64
CA HIS A 153 -0.26 -0.52 17.81
C HIS A 153 -1.23 -0.81 18.99
N SER A 154 -2.52 -0.98 18.72
CA SER A 154 -3.53 -1.24 19.75
C SER A 154 -3.63 -2.72 20.15
N GLY A 155 -3.35 -3.65 19.23
CA GLY A 155 -3.59 -5.09 19.41
C GLY A 155 -5.06 -5.47 19.18
N ASP A 156 -5.74 -4.77 18.28
CA ASP A 156 -7.15 -4.98 17.95
C ASP A 156 -7.35 -6.16 16.99
N SER A 157 -8.60 -6.60 16.84
CA SER A 157 -8.96 -7.60 15.85
C SER A 157 -9.14 -6.96 14.48
N VAL A 158 -8.60 -7.60 13.45
CA VAL A 158 -8.82 -7.21 12.05
C VAL A 158 -9.80 -8.20 11.43
N ARG A 159 -10.87 -7.67 10.83
CA ARG A 159 -11.86 -8.48 10.11
C ARG A 159 -11.36 -8.72 8.70
N ILE A 160 -11.21 -9.98 8.33
CA ILE A 160 -10.72 -10.39 7.00
C ILE A 160 -11.74 -11.32 6.36
N THR A 161 -11.84 -11.26 5.04
CA THR A 161 -12.70 -12.17 4.27
C THR A 161 -11.83 -13.20 3.61
N ILE A 162 -11.97 -14.45 4.05
CA ILE A 162 -11.19 -15.57 3.56
C ILE A 162 -12.11 -16.68 3.05
N ASN A 163 -11.94 -17.08 1.79
CA ASN A 163 -12.75 -18.11 1.14
C ASN A 163 -14.26 -17.85 1.26
N GLY A 164 -14.66 -16.57 1.19
CA GLY A 164 -16.05 -16.12 1.37
C GLY A 164 -16.57 -16.13 2.81
N LYS A 165 -15.73 -16.45 3.80
CA LYS A 165 -16.06 -16.38 5.23
C LYS A 165 -15.40 -15.16 5.87
N GLN A 166 -16.14 -14.44 6.69
CA GLN A 166 -15.57 -13.37 7.51
C GLN A 166 -14.96 -13.97 8.78
N LEU A 167 -13.71 -13.64 9.05
CA LEU A 167 -12.96 -14.06 10.23
C LEU A 167 -12.46 -12.82 10.96
N ASP A 168 -12.68 -12.77 12.27
CA ASP A 168 -12.09 -11.76 13.14
C ASP A 168 -10.77 -12.31 13.69
N VAL A 169 -9.66 -11.76 13.21
CA VAL A 169 -8.30 -12.21 13.57
C VAL A 169 -7.72 -11.26 14.59
N ARG A 170 -7.45 -11.78 15.79
CA ARG A 170 -6.80 -11.01 16.85
C ARG A 170 -5.34 -10.77 16.50
N VAL A 171 -4.96 -9.51 16.31
CA VAL A 171 -3.59 -9.12 16.01
C VAL A 171 -2.83 -8.92 17.32
N PRO A 172 -1.70 -9.61 17.56
CA PRO A 172 -0.86 -9.34 18.71
C PRO A 172 -0.31 -7.91 18.66
N LYS A 173 -0.37 -7.21 19.79
CA LYS A 173 0.21 -5.88 19.91
C LYS A 173 1.71 -5.91 19.59
N GLY A 174 2.15 -5.10 18.63
CA GLY A 174 3.54 -5.01 18.21
C GLY A 174 4.01 -6.16 17.31
N VAL A 175 3.07 -6.88 16.69
CA VAL A 175 3.38 -7.91 15.70
C VAL A 175 4.31 -7.35 14.61
N GLN A 176 5.30 -8.15 14.21
CA GLN A 176 6.29 -7.78 13.19
C GLN A 176 5.98 -8.45 11.85
N PRO A 177 6.40 -7.85 10.72
CA PRO A 177 6.25 -8.48 9.42
C PRO A 177 6.98 -9.83 9.39
N GLY A 178 6.40 -10.81 8.69
CA GLY A 178 6.89 -12.18 8.60
C GLY A 178 6.50 -13.08 9.79
N GLN A 179 5.93 -12.54 10.86
CA GLN A 179 5.33 -13.38 11.91
C GLN A 179 4.07 -14.06 11.40
N VAL A 180 3.78 -15.27 11.89
CA VAL A 180 2.65 -16.09 11.42
C VAL A 180 1.60 -16.25 12.52
N ILE A 181 0.36 -15.89 12.21
CA ILE A 181 -0.82 -16.18 13.05
C ILE A 181 -1.46 -17.47 12.54
N ARG A 182 -1.58 -18.47 13.40
CA ARG A 182 -2.23 -19.75 13.07
C ARG A 182 -3.71 -19.74 13.49
N LEU A 183 -4.58 -20.02 12.54
CA LEU A 183 -6.02 -20.21 12.73
C LEU A 183 -6.38 -21.68 12.48
N SER A 184 -6.56 -22.44 13.56
CA SER A 184 -6.85 -23.87 13.49
C SER A 184 -8.22 -24.16 12.85
N GLY A 185 -8.26 -25.11 11.92
CA GLY A 185 -9.50 -25.55 11.26
C GLY A 185 -10.07 -24.58 10.21
N GLN A 186 -9.39 -23.46 9.94
CA GLN A 186 -9.82 -22.44 8.97
C GLN A 186 -9.17 -22.61 7.58
N GLY A 187 -8.31 -23.62 7.41
CA GLY A 187 -7.69 -23.97 6.13
C GLY A 187 -8.54 -24.94 5.30
N ASN A 188 -8.07 -25.24 4.09
CA ASN A 188 -8.76 -26.12 3.16
C ASN A 188 -8.97 -27.53 3.74
N GLY A 189 -10.17 -28.09 3.55
CA GLY A 189 -10.51 -29.43 4.06
C GLY A 189 -10.51 -29.55 5.60
N GLY A 190 -10.54 -28.43 6.34
CA GLY A 190 -10.43 -28.42 7.81
C GLY A 190 -8.99 -28.42 8.34
N GLY A 191 -8.01 -28.09 7.49
CA GLY A 191 -6.62 -27.82 7.90
C GLY A 191 -6.45 -26.50 8.65
N ASN A 192 -5.22 -26.11 8.95
CA ASN A 192 -4.93 -24.80 9.54
C ASN A 192 -4.79 -23.73 8.47
N LEU A 193 -5.10 -22.48 8.83
CA LEU A 193 -4.77 -21.31 8.04
C LEU A 193 -3.63 -20.55 8.74
N LEU A 194 -2.54 -20.33 8.01
CA LEU A 194 -1.33 -19.66 8.48
C LEU A 194 -1.28 -18.28 7.83
N LEU A 195 -1.47 -17.23 8.61
CA LEU A 195 -1.48 -15.86 8.16
C LEU A 195 -0.12 -15.22 8.42
N GLU A 196 0.68 -15.04 7.38
CA GLU A 196 1.93 -14.28 7.44
C GLU A 196 1.62 -12.78 7.44
N ILE A 197 2.12 -12.07 8.45
CA ILE A 197 1.80 -10.68 8.68
C ILE A 197 2.65 -9.78 7.79
N GLU A 198 2.02 -8.81 7.15
CA GLU A 198 2.66 -7.66 6.54
C GLU A 198 1.99 -6.38 7.03
N TYR A 199 2.69 -5.25 6.99
CA TYR A 199 2.07 -3.97 7.31
C TYR A 199 1.34 -3.43 6.09
N ALA A 200 0.09 -3.02 6.29
CA ALA A 200 -0.63 -2.27 5.29
C ALA A 200 0.09 -0.94 5.02
N ALA A 201 0.05 -0.46 3.78
CA ALA A 201 0.55 0.86 3.44
C ALA A 201 -0.23 1.93 4.23
N HIS A 202 0.47 2.88 4.84
CA HIS A 202 -0.15 3.96 5.61
C HIS A 202 0.05 5.30 4.88
N PRO A 203 -0.98 6.17 4.78
CA PRO A 203 -0.89 7.41 3.99
C PRO A 203 0.16 8.40 4.53
N HIS A 204 0.41 8.39 5.84
CA HIS A 204 1.28 9.36 6.51
C HIS A 204 2.54 8.77 7.14
N PHE A 205 2.60 7.46 7.35
CA PHE A 205 3.60 6.83 8.23
C PHE A 205 4.39 5.80 7.46
N GLU A 206 5.69 5.76 7.73
CA GLU A 206 6.53 4.63 7.37
C GLU A 206 7.06 3.96 8.63
N VAL A 207 7.36 2.67 8.53
CA VAL A 207 7.95 1.92 9.64
C VAL A 207 9.42 1.71 9.36
N ASP A 208 10.26 2.03 10.35
CA ASP A 208 11.68 1.71 10.38
C ASP A 208 12.00 0.95 11.67
N GLY A 209 12.08 -0.38 11.57
CA GLY A 209 12.16 -1.26 12.72
C GLY A 209 10.92 -1.16 13.61
N ARG A 210 11.04 -0.49 14.77
CA ARG A 210 9.90 -0.14 15.64
C ARG A 210 9.56 1.35 15.59
N ASN A 211 10.35 2.16 14.89
CA ASN A 211 10.11 3.57 14.79
C ASN A 211 9.06 3.86 13.72
N ILE A 212 8.30 4.93 13.94
CA ILE A 212 7.39 5.48 12.95
C ILE A 212 8.02 6.75 12.37
N LEU A 213 8.16 6.80 11.06
CA LEU A 213 8.64 7.99 10.35
C LEU A 213 7.42 8.80 9.87
N TYR A 214 7.45 10.10 10.12
CA TYR A 214 6.41 11.04 9.71
C TYR A 214 7.06 12.31 9.17
N THR A 215 6.64 12.75 7.98
CA THR A 215 7.08 14.03 7.43
C THR A 215 6.09 15.12 7.86
N LEU A 216 6.56 16.08 8.65
CA LEU A 216 5.76 17.23 9.08
C LEU A 216 6.07 18.42 8.18
N GLN A 217 5.06 18.85 7.43
CA GLN A 217 5.13 20.08 6.65
C GLN A 217 4.94 21.29 7.57
N VAL A 218 5.87 22.24 7.47
CA VAL A 218 5.84 23.51 8.21
C VAL A 218 6.08 24.68 7.28
N MET A 219 5.51 25.83 7.62
CA MET A 219 5.74 27.07 6.87
C MET A 219 7.12 27.68 7.21
N PRO A 220 7.75 28.46 6.33
CA PRO A 220 9.07 29.04 6.58
C PRO A 220 9.13 29.87 7.86
N TRP A 221 8.09 30.64 8.17
CA TRP A 221 8.03 31.42 9.41
C TRP A 221 7.79 30.57 10.66
N GLN A 222 7.13 29.41 10.54
CA GLN A 222 6.97 28.48 11.65
C GLN A 222 8.31 27.81 12.00
N ALA A 223 9.10 27.47 10.98
CA ALA A 223 10.43 26.92 11.15
C ALA A 223 11.42 27.97 11.70
N ALA A 224 11.38 29.20 11.16
CA ALA A 224 12.25 30.29 11.58
C ALA A 224 11.95 30.80 12.99
N LEU A 225 10.67 31.06 13.31
CA LEU A 225 10.28 31.67 14.58
C LEU A 225 9.98 30.64 15.69
N GLY A 226 9.87 29.38 15.32
CA GLY A 226 9.38 28.32 16.19
C GLY A 226 7.86 28.34 16.33
N THR A 227 7.30 27.19 16.67
CA THR A 227 5.85 27.03 16.82
C THR A 227 5.51 25.77 17.62
N THR A 228 4.24 25.60 17.97
CA THR A 228 3.70 24.35 18.51
C THR A 228 2.62 23.86 17.55
N ILE A 229 2.78 22.64 17.02
CA ILE A 229 1.87 22.04 16.03
C ILE A 229 1.37 20.70 16.56
N SER A 230 0.10 20.39 16.32
CA SER A 230 -0.48 19.08 16.58
C SER A 230 -0.01 18.07 15.53
N VAL A 231 0.64 16.99 15.96
CA VAL A 231 1.21 15.95 15.10
C VAL A 231 0.45 14.64 15.33
N PRO A 232 -0.05 13.98 14.27
CA PRO A 232 -0.71 12.69 14.41
C PRO A 232 0.29 11.61 14.84
N THR A 233 -0.14 10.72 15.73
CA THR A 233 0.58 9.48 16.10
C THR A 233 -0.39 8.30 16.04
N LEU A 234 0.12 7.06 16.05
CA LEU A 234 -0.72 5.86 16.13
C LEU A 234 -1.55 5.78 17.43
N GLY A 235 -1.15 6.53 18.47
CA GLY A 235 -1.86 6.63 19.74
C GLY A 235 -2.66 7.93 19.92
N GLY A 236 -2.99 8.63 18.83
CA GLY A 236 -3.66 9.93 18.85
C GLY A 236 -2.69 11.12 18.72
N SER A 237 -3.23 12.30 18.41
CA SER A 237 -2.40 13.48 18.17
C SER A 237 -1.73 14.00 19.43
N VAL A 238 -0.52 14.53 19.28
CA VAL A 238 0.25 15.17 20.36
C VAL A 238 0.78 16.53 19.92
N GLU A 239 0.94 17.46 20.86
CA GLU A 239 1.61 18.72 20.56
C GLU A 239 3.13 18.51 20.43
N LEU A 240 3.69 18.98 19.32
CA LEU A 240 5.12 19.02 19.05
C LEU A 240 5.57 20.47 19.00
N LYS A 241 6.54 20.81 19.84
CA LYS A 241 7.26 22.08 19.77
C LYS A 241 8.33 22.01 18.68
N VAL A 242 8.16 22.81 17.63
CA VAL A 242 9.18 23.07 16.61
C VAL A 242 10.05 24.22 17.12
N PRO A 243 11.35 24.02 17.34
CA PRO A 243 12.26 25.09 17.73
C PRO A 243 12.34 26.19 16.68
N ALA A 244 12.61 27.43 17.11
CA ALA A 244 13.08 28.47 16.20
C ALA A 244 14.37 28.04 15.48
N ASP A 245 14.64 28.66 14.34
CA ASP A 245 15.80 28.36 13.50
C ASP A 245 15.89 26.86 13.14
N SER A 246 14.74 26.25 12.81
CA SER A 246 14.68 24.87 12.34
C SER A 246 14.89 24.77 10.82
N ASP A 247 15.78 23.86 10.41
CA ASP A 247 16.04 23.58 9.00
C ASP A 247 15.16 22.46 8.43
N ALA A 248 15.05 22.42 7.10
CA ALA A 248 14.47 21.29 6.39
C ALA A 248 15.31 20.02 6.62
N GLY A 249 14.64 18.86 6.75
CA GLY A 249 15.26 17.58 7.08
C GLY A 249 15.59 17.40 8.56
N ARG A 250 15.40 18.42 9.41
CA ARG A 250 15.58 18.29 10.86
C ARG A 250 14.66 17.20 11.41
N LYS A 251 15.22 16.27 12.18
CA LYS A 251 14.48 15.17 12.82
C LYS A 251 14.19 15.48 14.27
N LEU A 252 12.91 15.52 14.63
CA LEU A 252 12.40 15.67 15.98
C LEU A 252 11.86 14.33 16.47
N ARG A 253 12.07 14.03 17.76
CA ARG A 253 11.76 12.71 18.31
C ARG A 253 10.65 12.76 19.35
N LEU A 254 9.57 12.07 19.07
CA LEU A 254 8.48 11.81 20.01
C LEU A 254 8.71 10.45 20.67
N ARG A 255 9.25 10.47 21.89
CA ARG A 255 9.65 9.27 22.62
C ARG A 255 8.46 8.35 22.92
N GLY A 256 8.61 7.05 22.68
CA GLY A 256 7.62 6.03 22.97
C GLY A 256 6.36 6.10 22.10
N ARG A 257 6.39 6.86 20.99
CA ARG A 257 5.27 7.02 20.05
C ARG A 257 5.41 6.16 18.79
N GLY A 258 6.35 5.21 18.77
CA GLY A 258 6.48 4.22 17.71
C GLY A 258 5.63 2.97 17.94
N LEU A 259 6.00 1.86 17.30
CA LEU A 259 5.35 0.57 17.50
C LEU A 259 5.67 -0.01 18.89
N PRO A 260 4.71 -0.70 19.51
CA PRO A 260 4.88 -1.29 20.83
C PRO A 260 5.80 -2.52 20.80
N GLY A 261 6.38 -2.84 21.96
CA GLY A 261 7.26 -3.98 22.20
C GLY A 261 7.83 -3.92 23.61
N THR A 262 8.74 -4.83 23.96
CA THR A 262 9.46 -4.79 25.26
C THR A 262 10.14 -3.43 25.46
N THR A 263 10.77 -2.94 24.40
CA THR A 263 11.18 -1.54 24.28
C THR A 263 10.35 -0.92 23.15
N PRO A 264 9.44 0.02 23.46
CA PRO A 264 8.69 0.74 22.44
C PRO A 264 9.62 1.50 21.51
N GLY A 265 9.23 1.61 20.24
CA GLY A 265 9.88 2.54 19.32
C GLY A 265 9.47 4.00 19.54
N ASP A 266 10.11 4.88 18.78
CA ASP A 266 9.83 6.32 18.79
C ASP A 266 9.13 6.74 17.49
N GLN A 267 8.42 7.87 17.50
CA GLN A 267 8.04 8.54 16.25
C GLN A 267 9.09 9.60 15.91
N ILE A 268 9.66 9.48 14.72
CA ILE A 268 10.64 10.41 14.15
C ILE A 268 9.90 11.33 13.18
N VAL A 269 9.85 12.60 13.52
CA VAL A 269 9.21 13.65 12.75
C VAL A 269 10.27 14.40 11.96
N GLU A 270 10.28 14.24 10.65
CA GLU A 270 11.19 14.95 9.74
C GLU A 270 10.50 16.21 9.21
N LEU A 271 11.15 17.36 9.37
CA LEU A 271 10.58 18.64 8.94
C LEU A 271 10.76 18.84 7.43
N GLU A 272 9.65 19.14 6.74
CA GLU A 272 9.65 19.61 5.36
C GLU A 272 9.18 21.08 5.36
N ILE A 273 10.01 22.01 4.89
CA ILE A 273 9.67 23.43 4.86
C ILE A 273 9.07 23.77 3.50
N LEU A 274 7.81 24.19 3.49
CA LEU A 274 7.09 24.54 2.25
C LEU A 274 6.70 26.01 2.24
N ALA A 275 7.26 26.76 1.30
CA ALA A 275 6.82 28.13 1.04
C ALA A 275 5.44 28.12 0.35
N PRO A 276 4.40 28.74 0.93
CA PRO A 276 3.08 28.75 0.31
C PRO A 276 3.04 29.60 -0.96
N ALA A 277 2.38 29.09 -2.00
CA ALA A 277 2.21 29.84 -3.25
C ALA A 277 1.33 31.09 -3.02
N PRO A 278 1.78 32.30 -3.39
CA PRO A 278 1.00 33.50 -3.19
C PRO A 278 -0.15 33.60 -4.20
N THR A 279 -1.39 33.75 -3.72
CA THR A 279 -2.62 33.79 -4.54
C THR A 279 -3.14 35.21 -4.80
N ASP A 280 -2.65 36.21 -4.07
CA ASP A 280 -3.08 37.60 -4.19
C ASP A 280 -1.89 38.58 -4.07
N ASP A 281 -2.13 39.86 -4.34
CA ASP A 281 -1.09 40.88 -4.33
C ASP A 281 -0.55 41.21 -2.93
N ALA A 282 -1.36 41.01 -1.88
CA ALA A 282 -0.92 41.21 -0.51
C ALA A 282 0.11 40.13 -0.11
N GLN A 283 -0.13 38.88 -0.48
CA GLN A 283 0.78 37.75 -0.27
C GLN A 283 2.06 37.91 -1.10
N LYS A 284 1.96 38.31 -2.37
CA LYS A 284 3.15 38.64 -3.19
C LYS A 284 3.97 39.76 -2.58
N LYS A 285 3.32 40.80 -2.04
CA LYS A 285 4.00 41.89 -1.34
C LYS A 285 4.73 41.41 -0.09
N ALA A 286 4.15 40.47 0.67
CA ALA A 286 4.82 39.87 1.83
C ALA A 286 6.13 39.17 1.44
N TYR A 287 6.13 38.38 0.37
CA TYR A 287 7.36 37.75 -0.15
C TYR A 287 8.40 38.78 -0.60
N ARG A 288 7.99 39.86 -1.30
CA ARG A 288 8.92 40.94 -1.69
C ARG A 288 9.54 41.61 -0.47
N ASN A 289 8.78 41.79 0.61
CA ASN A 289 9.30 42.36 1.86
C ASN A 289 10.30 41.42 2.52
N LEU A 290 10.06 40.11 2.53
CA LEU A 290 11.02 39.12 3.00
C LEU A 290 12.31 39.17 2.17
N ALA A 291 12.21 39.14 0.84
CA ALA A 291 13.37 39.24 -0.05
C ALA A 291 14.18 40.53 0.18
N LYS A 292 13.50 41.67 0.39
CA LYS A 292 14.16 42.93 0.72
C LYS A 292 14.88 42.89 2.07
N ALA A 293 14.33 42.18 3.06
CA ALA A 293 14.89 42.10 4.40
C ALA A 293 16.10 41.15 4.49
N PHE A 294 16.07 40.03 3.75
CA PHE A 294 17.10 38.99 3.81
C PHE A 294 18.10 39.01 2.64
N GLY A 295 17.81 39.77 1.58
CA GLY A 295 18.61 39.76 0.34
C GLY A 295 18.30 38.54 -0.55
N GLU A 296 19.05 38.42 -1.64
CA GLU A 296 18.89 37.33 -2.64
C GLU A 296 19.99 36.27 -2.57
N THR A 297 21.01 36.48 -1.74
CA THR A 297 22.15 35.57 -1.58
C THR A 297 21.91 34.54 -0.50
N VAL A 298 22.01 33.26 -0.85
CA VAL A 298 22.09 32.15 0.10
C VAL A 298 23.55 32.01 0.53
N SER A 299 23.83 32.14 1.82
CA SER A 299 25.16 31.94 2.42
C SER A 299 25.45 30.49 2.72
#